data_AF-A0AAV5WS11-F1
#
_entry.id   AF-A0AAV5WS11-F1
#
_cell.length_a   1.000
_cell.length_b   1.000
_cell.length_c   1.000
_cell.angle_alpha   90.00
_cell.angle_beta   90.00
_cell.angle_gamma   90.00
#
_symmetry.space_group_name_H-M   'P 1'
#
loop_
_entity.id
_entity.type
_entity.pdbx_description
1 polymer ?
#
loop_
_entity_poly.entity_id
_entity_poly.type
_entity_poly.pdbx_seq_one_letter_code
_entity_poly.pdbx_strand_id
1 'polypeptide(L)'
;MAELEFNGDLTNDLFEGDIVLSPKQWARALDRDANATLQRRQALSDLVDLWQPMGAPVIPYKFKKGFPKDKRSIITQSIALWKARTCIKFRPATKADKNVVEFNHNSTGCSSSVGMEGGIQTVNLGPKCFTVTNVAHELSHTLGTLHVQSRSDRDAYITVDTKNIAKGHAHNFMKDPQSFGKTDNYAIPYEFGSMQRYHQKAYAINSNKPTIYVKPEFAKYQGSMEAPRPTFYDTLLINKMYKCTERCKRRITCKNNGVQDGLKCSRCFCPKGWAGTNCEKR
;
A
#
# COMPACT_ATOMS: atom_id res chain seq x y z
N MET A 1 17.89 1.58 -6.24
CA MET A 1 16.88 2.24 -7.07
C MET A 1 15.54 1.85 -6.50
N ALA A 2 14.71 2.84 -6.19
CA ALA A 2 13.37 2.62 -5.64
C ALA A 2 12.40 2.19 -6.75
N GLU A 3 11.32 1.50 -6.39
CA GLU A 3 10.31 0.98 -7.33
C GLU A 3 9.81 2.03 -8.34
N LEU A 4 9.50 3.23 -7.84
CA LEU A 4 8.99 4.36 -8.62
C LEU A 4 9.95 4.82 -9.74
N GLU A 5 11.26 4.58 -9.58
CA GLU A 5 12.27 4.90 -10.59
C GLU A 5 12.21 3.93 -11.79
N PHE A 6 11.58 2.77 -11.63
CA PHE A 6 11.40 1.80 -12.72
C PHE A 6 10.30 2.22 -13.68
N ASN A 7 9.35 3.02 -13.22
CA ASN A 7 8.20 3.46 -14.02
C ASN A 7 8.57 4.53 -15.03
N GLY A 8 9.68 5.26 -14.81
CA GLY A 8 10.18 6.27 -15.75
C GLY A 8 9.08 7.23 -16.21
N ASP A 9 8.90 7.36 -17.52
CA ASP A 9 7.90 8.25 -18.12
C ASP A 9 6.44 7.83 -17.86
N LEU A 10 6.17 6.56 -17.53
CA LEU A 10 4.81 6.09 -17.18
C LEU A 10 4.26 6.80 -15.94
N THR A 11 5.12 7.34 -15.09
CA THR A 11 4.69 8.03 -13.86
C THR A 11 3.84 9.27 -14.11
N ASN A 12 3.79 9.79 -15.34
CA ASN A 12 2.88 10.89 -15.71
C ASN A 12 1.44 10.42 -15.94
N ASP A 13 1.24 9.14 -16.25
CA ASP A 13 -0.07 8.53 -16.50
C ASP A 13 -0.57 7.72 -15.29
N LEU A 14 0.24 7.63 -14.24
CA LEU A 14 -0.03 6.89 -13.01
C LEU A 14 -0.23 7.86 -11.85
N PHE A 15 -1.26 7.63 -11.06
CA PHE A 15 -1.48 8.37 -9.83
C PHE A 15 -0.39 8.01 -8.83
N GLU A 16 0.32 9.00 -8.31
CA GLU A 16 1.42 8.76 -7.37
C GLU A 16 2.46 7.77 -7.92
N GLY A 17 2.69 7.80 -9.23
CA GLY A 17 3.79 7.09 -9.86
C GLY A 17 3.55 5.60 -10.17
N ASP A 18 2.71 4.88 -9.43
CA ASP A 18 2.46 3.43 -9.61
C ASP A 18 0.98 3.01 -9.43
N ILE A 19 0.05 3.94 -9.17
CA ILE A 19 -1.37 3.60 -9.00
C ILE A 19 -2.13 3.85 -10.31
N VAL A 20 -2.79 2.81 -10.79
CA VAL A 20 -3.74 2.91 -11.91
C VAL A 20 -5.10 3.26 -11.32
N LEU A 21 -5.61 4.46 -11.61
CA LEU A 21 -6.97 4.85 -11.18
C LEU A 21 -8.00 4.51 -12.25
N SER A 22 -9.17 4.03 -11.82
CA SER A 22 -10.36 3.97 -12.66
C SER A 22 -10.82 5.37 -13.09
N PRO A 23 -11.63 5.51 -14.17
CA PRO A 23 -12.13 6.81 -14.61
C PRO A 23 -12.87 7.61 -13.51
N LYS A 24 -13.62 6.92 -12.64
CA LYS A 24 -14.32 7.54 -11.50
C LYS A 24 -13.35 8.05 -10.44
N GLN A 25 -12.30 7.29 -10.15
CA GLN A 25 -11.26 7.69 -9.22
C GLN A 25 -10.43 8.85 -9.78
N TRP A 26 -10.11 8.86 -11.08
CA TRP A 26 -9.45 9.98 -11.74
C TRP A 26 -10.27 11.27 -11.65
N ALA A 27 -11.57 11.20 -11.94
CA ALA A 27 -12.45 12.36 -11.82
C ALA A 27 -12.40 12.98 -10.41
N ARG A 28 -12.34 12.14 -9.38
CA ARG A 28 -12.19 12.58 -7.98
C ARG A 28 -10.80 13.11 -7.65
N ALA A 29 -9.74 12.44 -8.10
CA ALA A 29 -8.36 12.82 -7.86
C ALA A 29 -7.99 14.18 -8.49
N LEU A 30 -8.60 14.50 -9.63
CA LEU A 30 -8.42 15.75 -10.36
C LEU A 30 -9.34 16.86 -9.90
N ASP A 31 -10.43 16.53 -9.20
CA ASP A 31 -11.33 17.53 -8.64
C ASP A 31 -10.60 18.35 -7.58
N ARG A 32 -10.46 19.65 -7.85
CA ARG A 32 -9.75 20.57 -6.98
C ARG A 32 -10.76 21.16 -6.02
N ASP A 33 -10.48 21.04 -4.72
CA ASP A 33 -11.21 21.81 -3.71
C ASP A 33 -11.08 23.31 -4.06
N ALA A 34 -12.19 23.93 -4.45
CA ALA A 34 -12.25 25.32 -4.90
C ALA A 34 -11.76 26.33 -3.85
N ASN A 35 -11.69 25.91 -2.57
CA ASN A 35 -11.20 26.72 -1.46
C ASN A 35 -9.73 26.47 -1.11
N ALA A 36 -9.02 25.61 -1.86
CA ALA A 36 -7.63 25.25 -1.58
C ALA A 36 -6.70 25.66 -2.73
N THR A 37 -5.75 26.56 -2.44
CA THR A 37 -4.64 26.88 -3.35
C THR A 37 -3.82 25.62 -3.64
N LEU A 38 -3.94 25.05 -4.84
CA LEU A 38 -3.05 24.06 -5.50
C LEU A 38 -2.48 22.87 -4.68
N GLN A 39 -2.96 22.60 -3.46
CA GLN A 39 -2.28 21.74 -2.49
C GLN A 39 -3.09 20.51 -2.04
N ARG A 40 -4.31 20.32 -2.56
CA ARG A 40 -5.25 19.31 -2.04
C ARG A 40 -6.01 18.62 -3.16
N ARG A 41 -6.11 17.28 -3.07
CA ARG A 41 -7.00 16.44 -3.86
C ARG A 41 -8.24 16.09 -3.01
N GLN A 42 -9.33 15.65 -3.63
CA GLN A 42 -10.42 15.03 -2.85
C GLN A 42 -10.06 13.60 -2.41
N ALA A 43 -10.76 13.09 -1.40
CA ALA A 43 -10.52 11.79 -0.79
C ALA A 43 -10.85 10.66 -1.78
N LEU A 44 -9.89 9.75 -2.00
CA LEU A 44 -10.11 8.58 -2.85
C LEU A 44 -10.73 7.39 -2.10
N SER A 45 -10.62 7.31 -0.77
CA SER A 45 -11.11 6.16 0.04
C SER A 45 -12.54 5.78 -0.25
N ASP A 46 -13.42 6.78 -0.39
CA ASP A 46 -14.86 6.57 -0.57
C ASP A 46 -15.18 5.92 -1.93
N LEU A 47 -14.20 5.92 -2.84
CA LEU A 47 -14.27 5.31 -4.17
C LEU A 47 -13.35 4.08 -4.29
N VAL A 48 -12.67 3.67 -3.20
CA VAL A 48 -11.89 2.43 -3.17
C VAL A 48 -12.81 1.32 -2.69
N ASP A 49 -13.32 0.54 -3.63
CA ASP A 49 -14.08 -0.66 -3.31
C ASP A 49 -13.14 -1.75 -2.76
N LEU A 50 -13.47 -2.30 -1.59
CA LEU A 50 -12.70 -3.40 -1.00
C LEU A 50 -13.23 -4.75 -1.50
N TRP A 51 -12.32 -5.70 -1.72
CA TRP A 51 -12.64 -7.09 -2.05
C TRP A 51 -13.61 -7.72 -1.04
N GLN A 52 -14.67 -8.35 -1.53
CA GLN A 52 -15.73 -8.94 -0.70
C GLN A 52 -15.62 -10.48 -0.60
N PRO A 53 -16.26 -11.11 0.41
CA PRO A 53 -16.90 -10.48 1.57
C PRO A 53 -15.87 -10.02 2.62
N MET A 54 -16.20 -8.96 3.37
CA MET A 54 -15.43 -8.55 4.54
C MET A 54 -15.21 -9.71 5.53
N GLY A 55 -14.05 -9.74 6.17
CA GLY A 55 -13.65 -10.78 7.14
C GLY A 55 -13.14 -12.08 6.51
N ALA A 56 -13.39 -12.34 5.22
CA ALA A 56 -12.86 -13.52 4.53
C ALA A 56 -12.79 -13.36 3.01
N PRO A 57 -12.24 -12.25 2.47
CA PRO A 57 -12.23 -12.04 1.03
C PRO A 57 -11.33 -13.06 0.34
N VAL A 58 -11.78 -13.52 -0.82
CA VAL A 58 -11.04 -14.45 -1.67
C VAL A 58 -10.80 -13.78 -3.02
N ILE A 59 -9.54 -13.46 -3.31
CA ILE A 59 -9.11 -12.76 -4.52
C ILE A 59 -8.68 -13.80 -5.56
N PRO A 60 -9.43 -13.98 -6.65
CA PRO A 60 -9.02 -14.82 -7.76
C PRO A 60 -7.88 -14.14 -8.52
N TYR A 61 -6.83 -14.89 -8.85
CA TYR A 61 -5.74 -14.38 -9.68
C TYR A 61 -5.39 -15.32 -10.82
N LYS A 62 -4.88 -14.74 -11.90
CA LYS A 62 -4.30 -15.49 -13.03
C LYS A 62 -3.01 -14.83 -13.50
N PHE A 63 -2.28 -15.56 -14.32
CA PHE A 63 -1.11 -15.06 -15.01
C PHE A 63 -1.47 -14.77 -16.47
N LYS A 64 -1.04 -13.62 -16.99
CA LYS A 64 -1.18 -13.33 -18.42
C LYS A 64 -0.54 -14.45 -19.26
N LYS A 65 -1.06 -14.71 -20.46
CA LYS A 65 -0.46 -15.70 -21.37
C LYS A 65 1.03 -15.41 -21.57
N GLY A 66 1.87 -16.45 -21.46
CA GLY A 66 3.32 -16.32 -21.58
C GLY A 66 4.06 -15.96 -20.28
N PHE A 67 3.35 -15.75 -19.16
CA PHE A 67 4.00 -15.35 -17.91
C PHE A 67 5.13 -16.32 -17.49
N PRO A 68 6.36 -15.81 -17.25
CA PRO A 68 7.54 -16.62 -16.99
C PRO A 68 7.35 -17.53 -15.77
N LYS A 69 7.64 -18.84 -15.94
CA LYS A 69 7.40 -19.84 -14.89
C LYS A 69 8.28 -19.61 -13.66
N ASP A 70 9.52 -19.22 -13.86
CA ASP A 70 10.51 -18.89 -12.83
C ASP A 70 10.06 -17.72 -11.93
N LYS A 71 9.36 -16.74 -12.51
CA LYS A 71 8.85 -15.57 -11.77
C LYS A 71 7.61 -15.84 -10.93
N ARG A 72 6.88 -16.94 -11.16
CA ARG A 72 5.66 -17.27 -10.39
C ARG A 72 5.92 -17.47 -8.91
N SER A 73 7.11 -17.96 -8.56
CA SER A 73 7.53 -18.16 -7.16
C SER A 73 7.60 -16.85 -6.37
N ILE A 74 7.91 -15.73 -7.02
CA ILE A 74 7.96 -14.40 -6.40
C ILE A 74 6.54 -13.94 -6.08
N ILE A 75 5.61 -14.18 -7.00
CA ILE A 75 4.19 -13.84 -6.81
C ILE A 75 3.61 -14.62 -5.63
N THR A 76 3.86 -15.94 -5.57
CA THR A 76 3.34 -16.75 -4.47
C THR A 76 3.97 -16.39 -3.11
N GLN A 77 5.26 -16.03 -3.07
CA GLN A 77 5.91 -15.53 -1.86
C GLN A 77 5.32 -14.20 -1.39
N SER A 78 5.05 -13.27 -2.32
CA SER A 78 4.47 -11.96 -2.01
C SER A 78 3.04 -12.08 -1.48
N ILE A 79 2.23 -12.94 -2.13
CA ILE A 79 0.90 -13.34 -1.62
C ILE A 79 0.99 -13.94 -0.22
N ALA A 80 2.02 -14.76 0.06
CA ALA A 80 2.19 -15.39 1.36
C ALA A 80 2.44 -14.38 2.49
N LEU A 81 3.10 -13.26 2.22
CA LEU A 81 3.31 -12.19 3.21
C LEU A 81 1.97 -11.64 3.71
N TRP A 82 1.07 -11.29 2.80
CA TRP A 82 -0.27 -10.78 3.16
C TRP A 82 -1.13 -11.87 3.81
N LYS A 83 -1.10 -13.10 3.30
CA LYS A 83 -1.88 -14.22 3.88
C LYS A 83 -1.42 -14.64 5.28
N ALA A 84 -0.18 -14.34 5.68
CA ALA A 84 0.39 -14.87 6.92
C ALA A 84 -0.32 -14.37 8.19
N ARG A 85 -0.90 -13.16 8.14
CA ARG A 85 -1.46 -12.46 9.31
C ARG A 85 -2.76 -11.71 9.01
N THR A 86 -3.30 -11.86 7.81
CA THR A 86 -4.60 -11.29 7.43
C THR A 86 -5.62 -12.37 7.10
N CYS A 87 -6.89 -11.98 7.03
CA CYS A 87 -7.97 -12.85 6.59
C CYS A 87 -8.06 -12.99 5.05
N ILE A 88 -7.23 -12.25 4.30
CA ILE A 88 -7.22 -12.26 2.84
C ILE A 88 -6.76 -13.62 2.33
N LYS A 89 -7.48 -14.15 1.33
CA LYS A 89 -7.07 -15.35 0.60
C LYS A 89 -6.88 -15.02 -0.87
N PHE A 90 -5.92 -15.72 -1.48
CA PHE A 90 -5.71 -15.71 -2.92
C PHE A 90 -5.85 -17.13 -3.45
N ARG A 91 -6.44 -17.28 -4.63
CA ARG A 91 -6.52 -18.56 -5.34
C ARG A 91 -6.43 -18.35 -6.86
N PRO A 92 -6.04 -19.39 -7.62
CA PRO A 92 -6.18 -19.36 -9.07
C PRO A 92 -7.62 -19.05 -9.50
N ALA A 93 -7.75 -18.24 -10.55
CA ALA A 93 -9.03 -17.89 -11.14
C ALA A 93 -9.61 -19.06 -11.95
N THR A 94 -10.93 -19.10 -11.99
CA THR A 94 -11.77 -20.05 -12.74
C THR A 94 -12.60 -19.26 -13.75
N LYS A 95 -13.25 -19.96 -14.69
CA LYS A 95 -14.15 -19.32 -15.66
C LYS A 95 -15.38 -18.65 -15.03
N ALA A 96 -15.72 -19.01 -13.78
CA ALA A 96 -16.86 -18.43 -13.07
C ALA A 96 -16.53 -17.10 -12.38
N ASP A 97 -15.24 -16.74 -12.28
CA ASP A 97 -14.82 -15.53 -11.60
C ASP A 97 -15.09 -14.29 -12.46
N LYS A 98 -15.88 -13.37 -11.90
CA LYS A 98 -16.17 -12.08 -12.54
C LYS A 98 -15.07 -11.06 -12.30
N ASN A 99 -14.49 -11.06 -11.09
CA ASN A 99 -13.45 -10.12 -10.68
C ASN A 99 -12.14 -10.88 -10.46
N VAL A 100 -11.08 -10.51 -11.17
CA VAL A 100 -9.83 -11.26 -11.23
C VAL A 100 -8.63 -10.32 -11.29
N VAL A 101 -7.60 -10.62 -10.50
CA VAL A 101 -6.28 -9.99 -10.65
C VAL A 101 -5.47 -10.74 -11.71
N GLU A 102 -5.07 -10.07 -12.79
CA GLU A 102 -4.13 -10.62 -13.78
C GLU A 102 -2.73 -10.05 -13.55
N PHE A 103 -1.75 -10.93 -13.30
CA PHE A 103 -0.35 -10.52 -13.28
C PHE A 103 0.18 -10.42 -14.72
N ASN A 104 0.56 -9.21 -15.13
CA ASN A 104 1.09 -8.88 -16.44
C ASN A 104 2.60 -8.65 -16.37
N HIS A 105 3.37 -9.39 -17.17
CA HIS A 105 4.84 -9.29 -17.24
C HIS A 105 5.35 -8.44 -18.40
N ASN A 106 4.43 -7.90 -19.23
CA ASN A 106 4.76 -7.13 -20.44
C ASN A 106 4.76 -5.62 -20.19
N SER A 107 4.88 -5.19 -18.93
CA SER A 107 4.99 -3.79 -18.56
C SER A 107 6.46 -3.34 -18.57
N THR A 108 6.71 -2.04 -18.64
CA THR A 108 8.03 -1.46 -18.39
C THR A 108 8.23 -1.10 -16.91
N GLY A 109 7.15 -0.86 -16.18
CA GLY A 109 7.12 -0.49 -14.77
C GLY A 109 6.27 -1.40 -13.86
N CYS A 110 6.24 -1.06 -12.58
CA CYS A 110 5.45 -1.68 -11.52
C CYS A 110 4.22 -0.81 -11.28
N SER A 111 3.02 -1.39 -11.39
CA SER A 111 1.81 -0.63 -11.10
C SER A 111 0.62 -1.52 -10.80
N SER A 112 -0.35 -1.00 -10.06
CA SER A 112 -1.58 -1.71 -9.74
C SER A 112 -2.74 -0.75 -9.56
N SER A 113 -3.95 -1.27 -9.79
CA SER A 113 -5.17 -0.58 -9.39
C SER A 113 -5.31 -0.55 -7.87
N VAL A 114 -6.00 0.48 -7.35
CA VAL A 114 -6.32 0.58 -5.91
C VAL A 114 -7.67 -0.05 -5.58
N GLY A 115 -7.65 -1.13 -4.80
CA GLY A 115 -8.84 -1.89 -4.41
C GLY A 115 -9.36 -2.82 -5.51
N MET A 116 -10.67 -3.10 -5.48
CA MET A 116 -11.38 -3.97 -6.41
C MET A 116 -12.12 -3.13 -7.46
N GLU A 117 -11.64 -3.11 -8.70
CA GLU A 117 -12.26 -2.30 -9.77
C GLU A 117 -13.42 -2.99 -10.48
N GLY A 118 -13.50 -4.31 -10.34
CA GLY A 118 -14.40 -5.17 -11.08
C GLY A 118 -13.79 -5.68 -12.39
N GLY A 119 -14.28 -6.82 -12.89
CA GLY A 119 -13.72 -7.42 -14.10
C GLY A 119 -12.27 -7.93 -13.91
N ILE A 120 -11.51 -7.97 -14.99
CA ILE A 120 -10.07 -8.27 -14.91
C ILE A 120 -9.31 -6.96 -14.69
N GLN A 121 -8.69 -6.81 -13.51
CA GLN A 121 -7.74 -5.73 -13.22
C GLN A 121 -6.32 -6.27 -13.22
N THR A 122 -5.34 -5.43 -13.55
CA THR A 122 -3.97 -5.88 -13.81
C THR A 122 -3.00 -5.40 -12.73
N VAL A 123 -2.10 -6.29 -12.32
CA VAL A 123 -0.84 -5.91 -11.65
C VAL A 123 0.25 -5.97 -12.72
N ASN A 124 0.78 -4.80 -13.07
CA ASN A 124 1.82 -4.64 -14.07
C ASN A 124 3.19 -4.83 -13.44
N LEU A 125 4.00 -5.70 -14.03
CA LEU A 125 5.33 -6.04 -13.53
C LEU A 125 6.32 -6.00 -14.69
N GLY A 126 7.10 -4.93 -14.74
CA GLY A 126 8.25 -4.84 -15.62
C GLY A 126 9.45 -5.67 -15.14
N PRO A 127 10.53 -5.75 -15.94
CA PRO A 127 11.68 -6.61 -15.64
C PRO A 127 12.29 -6.41 -14.25
N LYS A 128 12.30 -5.17 -13.74
CA LYS A 128 12.85 -4.80 -12.43
C LYS A 128 11.87 -5.00 -11.26
N CYS A 129 10.59 -5.23 -11.52
CA CYS A 129 9.54 -5.38 -10.51
C CYS A 129 9.49 -6.77 -9.88
N PHE A 130 10.20 -7.74 -10.45
CA PHE A 130 10.21 -9.12 -9.95
C PHE A 130 11.07 -9.28 -8.69
N THR A 131 10.66 -8.62 -7.62
CA THR A 131 11.13 -8.83 -6.25
C THR A 131 9.93 -9.11 -5.36
N VAL A 132 10.13 -9.78 -4.23
CA VAL A 132 9.05 -10.03 -3.27
C VAL A 132 8.53 -8.72 -2.66
N THR A 133 9.41 -7.74 -2.49
CA THR A 133 9.08 -6.42 -1.94
C THR A 133 8.10 -5.68 -2.87
N ASN A 134 8.49 -5.49 -4.13
CA ASN A 134 7.72 -4.75 -5.13
C ASN A 134 6.37 -5.41 -5.39
N VAL A 135 6.34 -6.72 -5.63
CA VAL A 135 5.07 -7.42 -5.85
C VAL A 135 4.18 -7.35 -4.61
N ALA A 136 4.73 -7.39 -3.40
CA ALA A 136 3.95 -7.21 -2.18
C ALA A 136 3.42 -5.76 -2.04
N HIS A 137 4.18 -4.77 -2.49
CA HIS A 137 3.76 -3.36 -2.55
C HIS A 137 2.57 -3.19 -3.49
N GLU A 138 2.67 -3.68 -4.72
CA GLU A 138 1.58 -3.63 -5.70
C GLU A 138 0.32 -4.40 -5.24
N LEU A 139 0.52 -5.52 -4.53
CA LEU A 139 -0.59 -6.22 -3.89
C LEU A 139 -1.24 -5.40 -2.79
N SER A 140 -0.50 -4.53 -2.09
CA SER A 140 -1.09 -3.60 -1.11
C SER A 140 -2.07 -2.64 -1.77
N HIS A 141 -1.69 -2.06 -2.92
CA HIS A 141 -2.60 -1.24 -3.74
C HIS A 141 -3.83 -2.05 -4.18
N THR A 142 -3.64 -3.26 -4.68
CA THR A 142 -4.76 -4.17 -5.02
C THR A 142 -5.69 -4.40 -3.81
N LEU A 143 -5.18 -4.38 -2.57
CA LEU A 143 -5.97 -4.48 -1.35
C LEU A 143 -6.60 -3.16 -0.88
N GLY A 144 -6.30 -2.05 -1.56
CA GLY A 144 -6.93 -0.74 -1.35
C GLY A 144 -6.08 0.28 -0.61
N THR A 145 -4.78 0.04 -0.40
CA THR A 145 -3.93 1.03 0.26
C THR A 145 -3.40 2.07 -0.72
N LEU A 146 -3.36 3.32 -0.27
CA LEU A 146 -2.61 4.40 -0.91
C LEU A 146 -1.29 4.62 -0.17
N HIS A 147 -0.47 5.53 -0.68
CA HIS A 147 0.81 5.78 -0.07
C HIS A 147 0.75 6.59 1.23
N VAL A 148 1.63 6.24 2.17
CA VAL A 148 1.71 6.88 3.48
C VAL A 148 2.17 8.34 3.38
N GLN A 149 2.99 8.71 2.39
CA GLN A 149 3.38 10.12 2.20
C GLN A 149 2.27 11.01 1.67
N SER A 150 1.13 10.48 1.27
CA SER A 150 0.01 11.29 0.82
C SER A 150 -0.96 11.61 1.94
N ARG A 151 -0.84 10.93 3.10
CA ARG A 151 -1.70 11.19 4.26
C ARG A 151 -1.79 12.68 4.59
N SER A 152 -3.00 13.11 4.91
CA SER A 152 -3.31 14.50 5.23
C SER A 152 -2.57 15.04 6.47
N ASP A 153 -2.16 14.16 7.39
CA ASP A 153 -1.39 14.47 8.61
C ASP A 153 0.14 14.39 8.43
N ARG A 154 0.66 14.05 7.25
CA ARG A 154 2.09 13.79 7.04
C ARG A 154 3.00 14.96 7.45
N ASP A 155 2.53 16.21 7.31
CA ASP A 155 3.35 17.40 7.55
C ASP A 155 3.60 17.61 9.05
N ALA A 156 2.99 16.80 9.92
CA ALA A 156 3.37 16.67 11.32
C ALA A 156 4.67 15.85 11.49
N TYR A 157 5.05 15.02 10.52
CA TYR A 157 6.12 14.02 10.63
C TYR A 157 7.27 14.20 9.63
N ILE A 158 6.98 14.76 8.45
CA ILE A 158 7.94 14.94 7.35
C ILE A 158 7.87 16.36 6.77
N THR A 159 8.91 16.73 6.03
CA THR A 159 8.97 17.88 5.12
C THR A 159 9.34 17.38 3.73
N VAL A 160 8.63 17.84 2.70
CA VAL A 160 8.95 17.55 1.30
C VAL A 160 9.72 18.74 0.71
N ASP A 161 10.95 18.51 0.27
CA ASP A 161 11.75 19.50 -0.45
C ASP A 161 11.35 19.53 -1.92
N THR A 162 10.38 20.39 -2.24
CA THR A 162 9.84 20.52 -3.60
C THR A 162 10.85 21.04 -4.61
N LYS A 163 11.93 21.70 -4.16
CA LYS A 163 13.00 22.19 -5.04
C LYS A 163 13.89 21.08 -5.57
N ASN A 164 13.94 19.94 -4.86
CA ASN A 164 14.70 18.77 -5.27
C ASN A 164 13.84 17.75 -6.04
N ILE A 165 12.57 18.03 -6.34
CA ILE A 165 11.71 17.13 -7.12
C ILE A 165 11.90 17.38 -8.61
N ALA A 166 12.11 16.31 -9.38
CA ALA A 166 12.21 16.35 -10.83
C ALA A 166 10.94 16.97 -11.47
N LYS A 167 11.15 17.79 -12.50
CA LYS A 167 10.07 18.51 -13.19
C LYS A 167 8.99 17.52 -13.65
N GLY A 168 7.73 17.84 -13.37
CA GLY A 168 6.59 16.98 -13.68
C GLY A 168 6.11 16.13 -12.50
N HIS A 169 6.97 15.77 -11.53
CA HIS A 169 6.61 14.81 -10.48
C HIS A 169 6.09 15.40 -9.16
N ALA A 170 5.98 16.74 -9.05
CA ALA A 170 5.48 17.38 -7.82
C ALA A 170 4.06 16.92 -7.42
N HIS A 171 3.24 16.52 -8.40
CA HIS A 171 1.89 16.01 -8.17
C HIS A 171 1.87 14.69 -7.37
N ASN A 172 2.94 13.88 -7.42
CA ASN A 172 3.08 12.62 -6.66
C ASN A 172 3.25 12.85 -5.16
N PHE A 173 3.47 14.10 -4.74
CA PHE A 173 3.59 14.50 -3.35
C PHE A 173 2.41 15.34 -2.87
N MET A 174 1.28 15.38 -3.59
CA MET A 174 0.08 16.04 -3.07
C MET A 174 -0.50 15.29 -1.87
N LYS A 175 -1.19 16.00 -0.97
CA LYS A 175 -1.85 15.39 0.20
C LYS A 175 -3.29 15.01 -0.11
N ASP A 176 -3.74 13.96 0.58
CA ASP A 176 -5.14 13.68 0.86
C ASP A 176 -5.77 14.86 1.62
N PRO A 177 -7.08 15.09 1.46
CA PRO A 177 -7.75 16.20 2.14
C PRO A 177 -7.89 15.94 3.65
N GLN A 178 -7.99 17.00 4.46
CA GLN A 178 -8.11 16.85 5.93
C GLN A 178 -9.39 16.14 6.38
N SER A 179 -10.48 16.23 5.60
CA SER A 179 -11.73 15.49 5.83
C SER A 179 -11.50 13.97 5.87
N PHE A 180 -10.41 13.48 5.27
CA PHE A 180 -9.97 12.08 5.31
C PHE A 180 -9.19 11.72 6.60
N GLY A 181 -8.35 12.65 7.09
CA GLY A 181 -7.33 12.34 8.11
C GLY A 181 -7.85 12.09 9.51
N LYS A 182 -8.99 12.68 9.87
CA LYS A 182 -9.54 12.60 11.23
C LYS A 182 -10.45 11.39 11.46
N THR A 183 -10.95 10.75 10.40
CA THR A 183 -11.92 9.63 10.49
C THR A 183 -11.40 8.31 9.94
N ASP A 184 -10.48 8.29 8.94
CA ASP A 184 -10.25 7.06 8.15
C ASP A 184 -8.84 6.45 8.13
N ASN A 185 -7.87 6.96 8.91
CA ASN A 185 -6.59 6.27 9.08
C ASN A 185 -6.70 4.98 9.92
N TYR A 186 -7.92 4.51 10.21
CA TYR A 186 -8.22 3.37 11.08
C TYR A 186 -7.51 3.43 12.44
N ALA A 187 -7.26 4.64 12.97
CA ALA A 187 -6.44 4.88 14.17
C ALA A 187 -5.05 4.22 14.11
N ILE A 188 -4.43 4.18 12.92
CA ILE A 188 -3.06 3.71 12.70
C ILE A 188 -2.12 4.92 12.74
N PRO A 189 -1.06 4.89 13.57
CA PRO A 189 -0.09 5.97 13.64
C PRO A 189 0.68 6.11 12.32
N TYR A 190 1.25 7.29 12.08
CA TYR A 190 2.11 7.50 10.93
C TYR A 190 3.40 6.68 11.08
N GLU A 191 3.67 5.77 10.15
CA GLU A 191 4.83 4.88 10.19
C GLU A 191 5.85 5.25 9.10
N PHE A 192 7.03 5.72 9.52
CA PHE A 192 8.11 6.07 8.59
C PHE A 192 8.58 4.89 7.74
N GLY A 193 8.57 3.69 8.31
CA GLY A 193 9.05 2.48 7.65
C GLY A 193 7.97 1.64 6.98
N SER A 194 6.75 2.15 6.79
CA SER A 194 5.74 1.41 6.01
C SER A 194 6.29 1.03 4.63
N MET A 195 5.90 -0.14 4.12
CA MET A 195 6.27 -0.54 2.77
C MET A 195 5.58 0.32 1.69
N GLN A 196 4.48 0.99 2.04
CA GLN A 196 3.72 1.92 1.20
C GLN A 196 4.23 3.37 1.36
N ARG A 197 5.42 3.54 1.95
CA ARG A 197 6.07 4.84 2.06
C ARG A 197 7.11 4.98 0.96
N TYR A 198 7.06 6.09 0.22
CA TYR A 198 8.14 6.42 -0.70
C TYR A 198 9.51 6.43 -0.01
N HIS A 199 10.52 5.95 -0.73
CA HIS A 199 11.92 6.15 -0.37
C HIS A 199 12.23 7.65 -0.18
N GLN A 200 13.14 7.97 0.74
CA GLN A 200 13.51 9.36 1.07
C GLN A 200 14.02 10.19 -0.12
N LYS A 201 14.49 9.55 -1.19
CA LYS A 201 15.05 10.16 -2.41
C LYS A 201 14.15 10.04 -3.64
N ALA A 202 12.89 9.62 -3.48
CA ALA A 202 11.97 9.46 -4.60
C ALA A 202 11.91 10.75 -5.44
N TYR A 203 12.06 10.61 -6.77
CA TYR A 203 12.03 11.72 -7.74
C TYR A 203 13.08 12.83 -7.52
N ALA A 204 14.19 12.56 -6.84
CA ALA A 204 15.23 13.55 -6.60
C ALA A 204 15.95 13.98 -7.89
N ILE A 205 16.10 15.29 -8.13
CA ILE A 205 17.02 15.82 -9.15
C ILE A 205 18.47 15.59 -8.69
N ASN A 206 18.76 15.89 -7.42
CA ASN A 206 20.03 15.59 -6.80
C ASN A 206 19.89 14.35 -5.91
N SER A 207 20.32 13.19 -6.41
CA SER A 207 20.25 11.91 -5.71
C SER A 207 21.14 11.83 -4.45
N ASN A 208 22.00 12.83 -4.19
CA ASN A 208 22.74 12.95 -2.93
C ASN A 208 21.91 13.57 -1.80
N LYS A 209 20.76 14.19 -2.11
CA LYS A 209 19.87 14.82 -1.15
C LYS A 209 18.50 14.13 -1.12
N PRO A 210 17.90 13.89 0.05
CA PRO A 210 16.50 13.49 0.14
C PRO A 210 15.56 14.52 -0.53
N THR A 211 14.44 14.03 -1.06
CA THR A 211 13.24 14.83 -1.36
C THR A 211 12.29 14.84 -0.18
N ILE A 212 12.38 13.83 0.69
CA ILE A 212 11.58 13.70 1.91
C ILE A 212 12.52 13.69 3.10
N TYR A 213 12.37 14.69 3.96
CA TYR A 213 13.05 14.77 5.24
C TYR A 213 12.08 14.42 6.36
N VAL A 214 12.46 13.57 7.30
CA VAL A 214 11.77 13.47 8.58
C VAL A 214 12.03 14.75 9.37
N LYS A 215 11.08 15.14 10.22
CA LYS A 215 11.30 16.27 11.11
C LYS A 215 12.40 15.98 12.15
N PRO A 216 13.07 17.02 12.70
CA PRO A 216 14.20 16.85 13.62
C PRO A 216 13.94 15.90 14.79
N GLU A 217 12.75 15.94 15.40
CA GLU A 217 12.34 15.06 16.48
C GLU A 217 12.29 13.56 16.10
N PHE A 218 12.25 13.27 14.80
CA PHE A 218 12.19 11.93 14.22
C PHE A 218 13.45 11.55 13.43
N ALA A 219 14.53 12.34 13.52
CA ALA A 219 15.74 12.20 12.70
C ALA A 219 16.29 10.76 12.59
N LYS A 220 16.20 9.98 13.68
CA LYS A 220 16.63 8.57 13.73
C LYS A 220 15.91 7.63 12.74
N TYR A 221 14.77 8.06 12.17
CA TYR A 221 13.97 7.29 11.22
C TYR A 221 14.20 7.67 9.74
N GLN A 222 15.07 8.63 9.44
CA GLN A 222 15.30 9.10 8.06
C GLN A 222 15.67 7.95 7.10
N GLY A 223 16.52 7.03 7.55
CA GLY A 223 17.00 5.90 6.76
C GLY A 223 16.11 4.65 6.81
N SER A 224 14.95 4.69 7.49
CA SER A 224 14.09 3.51 7.65
C SER A 224 12.91 3.46 6.67
N MET A 225 12.79 4.43 5.76
CA MET A 225 11.69 4.49 4.78
C MET A 225 11.75 3.33 3.79
N GLU A 226 10.58 2.88 3.30
CA GLU A 226 10.43 1.79 2.33
C GLU A 226 10.88 0.42 2.90
N ALA A 227 10.15 -0.12 3.89
CA ALA A 227 10.47 -1.45 4.40
C ALA A 227 10.35 -2.53 3.33
N PRO A 228 11.22 -3.56 3.35
CA PRO A 228 11.24 -4.60 2.33
C PRO A 228 10.06 -5.59 2.42
N ARG A 229 9.20 -5.48 3.44
CA ARG A 229 8.07 -6.38 3.70
C ARG A 229 6.98 -5.62 4.47
N PRO A 230 5.71 -6.09 4.45
CA PRO A 230 4.65 -5.51 5.26
C PRO A 230 5.06 -5.42 6.73
N THR A 231 4.96 -4.23 7.30
CA THR A 231 5.21 -3.99 8.72
C THR A 231 4.05 -4.47 9.59
N PHE A 232 4.19 -4.28 10.90
CA PHE A 232 3.09 -4.47 11.84
C PHE A 232 1.90 -3.57 11.50
N TYR A 233 2.15 -2.29 11.22
CA TYR A 233 1.07 -1.33 10.95
C TYR A 233 0.49 -1.48 9.54
N ASP A 234 1.28 -1.87 8.53
CA ASP A 234 0.76 -2.22 7.20
C ASP A 234 -0.23 -3.39 7.32
N THR A 235 0.16 -4.45 8.02
CA THR A 235 -0.69 -5.63 8.23
C THR A 235 -1.92 -5.31 9.07
N LEU A 236 -1.76 -4.47 10.11
CA LEU A 236 -2.88 -4.05 10.95
C LEU A 236 -3.88 -3.18 10.19
N LEU A 237 -3.42 -2.30 9.30
CA LEU A 237 -4.26 -1.51 8.43
C LEU A 237 -5.16 -2.41 7.58
N ILE A 238 -4.58 -3.39 6.85
CA ILE A 238 -5.36 -4.36 6.07
C ILE A 238 -6.35 -5.13 6.95
N ASN A 239 -5.93 -5.56 8.15
CA ASN A 239 -6.82 -6.26 9.08
C ASN A 239 -8.01 -5.41 9.53
N LYS A 240 -7.84 -4.09 9.70
CA LYS A 240 -8.92 -3.16 10.04
C LYS A 240 -9.82 -2.89 8.84
N MET A 241 -9.25 -2.59 7.67
CA MET A 241 -9.98 -2.38 6.41
C MET A 241 -10.91 -3.55 6.10
N TYR A 242 -10.39 -4.78 6.21
CA TYR A 242 -11.13 -6.00 5.91
C TYR A 242 -11.82 -6.64 7.10
N LYS A 243 -11.89 -5.96 8.25
CA LYS A 243 -12.59 -6.45 9.44
C LYS A 243 -12.16 -7.86 9.87
N CYS A 244 -10.89 -8.20 9.67
CA CYS A 244 -10.39 -9.56 9.81
C CYS A 244 -10.52 -10.14 11.22
N THR A 245 -10.59 -9.28 12.24
CA THR A 245 -10.80 -9.70 13.64
C THR A 245 -12.27 -9.73 14.04
N GLU A 246 -13.19 -9.12 13.28
CA GLU A 246 -14.63 -9.11 13.63
C GLU A 246 -15.26 -10.49 13.51
N ARG A 247 -14.71 -11.36 12.65
CA ARG A 247 -15.10 -12.78 12.57
C ARG A 247 -14.69 -13.61 13.81
N CYS A 248 -13.84 -13.07 14.68
CA CYS A 248 -13.37 -13.79 15.85
C CYS A 248 -14.45 -13.82 16.93
N LYS A 249 -15.04 -15.00 17.16
CA LYS A 249 -16.10 -15.22 18.16
C LYS A 249 -15.72 -14.76 19.57
N ARG A 250 -14.44 -14.86 19.93
CA ARG A 250 -13.90 -14.44 21.23
C ARG A 250 -12.87 -13.35 21.04
N ARG A 251 -13.03 -12.24 21.75
CA ARG A 251 -11.99 -11.21 21.88
C ARG A 251 -10.98 -11.65 22.94
N ILE A 252 -9.69 -11.46 22.64
CA ILE A 252 -8.58 -11.75 23.57
C ILE A 252 -7.85 -10.46 23.90
N THR A 253 -7.23 -10.41 25.08
CA THR A 253 -6.41 -9.26 25.48
C THR A 253 -4.98 -9.44 25.02
N CYS A 254 -4.44 -8.44 24.33
CA CYS A 254 -3.06 -8.40 23.88
C CYS A 254 -2.30 -7.35 24.69
N LYS A 255 -1.06 -7.67 25.09
CA LYS A 255 -0.16 -6.77 25.82
C LYS A 255 0.75 -6.01 24.86
N ASN A 256 1.44 -4.99 25.35
CA ASN A 256 2.53 -4.30 24.65
C ASN A 256 2.16 -3.81 23.24
N ASN A 257 0.97 -3.23 23.11
CA ASN A 257 0.40 -2.75 21.84
C ASN A 257 0.18 -3.87 20.79
N GLY A 258 0.18 -5.13 21.21
CA GLY A 258 -0.32 -6.24 20.42
C GLY A 258 -1.79 -6.09 20.10
N VAL A 259 -2.20 -6.76 19.03
CA VAL A 259 -3.59 -6.79 18.55
C VAL A 259 -3.99 -8.22 18.24
N GLN A 260 -5.27 -8.55 18.27
CA GLN A 260 -5.71 -9.91 17.91
C GLN A 260 -5.32 -10.23 16.45
N ASP A 261 -4.72 -11.39 16.23
CA ASP A 261 -4.23 -11.79 14.90
C ASP A 261 -5.42 -11.99 13.94
N GLY A 262 -5.39 -11.28 12.80
CA GLY A 262 -6.48 -11.28 11.82
C GLY A 262 -6.68 -12.61 11.09
N LEU A 263 -5.68 -13.51 11.11
CA LEU A 263 -5.78 -14.87 10.60
C LEU A 263 -6.14 -15.88 11.71
N LYS A 264 -5.50 -15.76 12.88
CA LYS A 264 -5.63 -16.73 13.98
C LYS A 264 -6.22 -16.09 15.24
N CYS A 265 -7.54 -16.19 15.39
CA CYS A 265 -8.28 -15.57 16.50
C CYS A 265 -7.85 -15.97 17.93
N SER A 266 -7.10 -17.05 18.11
CA SER A 266 -6.65 -17.55 19.42
C SER A 266 -5.32 -16.95 19.91
N ARG A 267 -4.69 -16.05 19.15
CA ARG A 267 -3.42 -15.40 19.52
C ARG A 267 -3.36 -13.94 19.07
N CYS A 268 -2.40 -13.22 19.63
CA CYS A 268 -2.09 -11.86 19.24
C CYS A 268 -1.06 -11.84 18.10
N PHE A 269 -1.16 -10.81 17.27
CA PHE A 269 -0.12 -10.30 16.41
C PHE A 269 0.65 -9.24 17.20
N CYS A 270 1.96 -9.43 17.30
CA CYS A 270 2.81 -8.64 18.19
C CYS A 270 3.67 -7.66 17.39
N PRO A 271 3.83 -6.42 17.88
CA PRO A 271 4.84 -5.51 17.38
C PRO A 271 6.24 -6.12 17.49
N LYS A 272 7.15 -5.63 16.65
CA LYS A 272 8.55 -6.09 16.65
C LYS A 272 9.17 -5.96 18.05
N GLY A 273 9.85 -7.01 18.49
CA GLY A 273 10.45 -7.08 19.84
C GLY A 273 9.55 -7.68 20.91
N TRP A 274 8.33 -8.12 20.56
CA TRP A 274 7.43 -8.85 21.46
C TRP A 274 6.98 -10.17 20.84
N ALA A 275 6.73 -11.16 21.69
CA ALA A 275 6.33 -12.51 21.34
C ALA A 275 5.41 -13.13 22.42
N GLY A 276 5.03 -14.39 22.23
CA GLY A 276 4.06 -15.08 23.07
C GLY A 276 2.65 -15.00 22.51
N THR A 277 1.72 -15.72 23.15
CA THR A 277 0.33 -15.82 22.69
C THR A 277 -0.39 -14.48 22.82
N ASN A 278 -0.07 -13.71 23.87
CA ASN A 278 -0.67 -12.42 24.18
C ASN A 278 0.34 -11.26 24.07
N CYS A 279 1.46 -11.45 23.36
CA CYS A 279 2.56 -10.48 23.26
C CYS A 279 3.22 -10.11 24.60
N GLU A 280 3.25 -11.06 25.54
CA GLU A 280 3.73 -10.88 26.91
C GLU A 280 5.24 -11.10 27.10
N LYS A 281 5.95 -11.62 26.09
CA LYS A 281 7.38 -11.97 26.15
C LYS A 281 8.21 -11.02 25.29
N ARG A 282 9.41 -10.68 25.76
CA ARG A 282 10.39 -9.87 25.04
C ARG A 282 11.50 -10.73 24.47
#